data_AF-A0A918E2I3-F1
#
_entry.id   AF-A0A918E2I3-F1
#
_cell.length_a   1.000
_cell.length_b   1.000
_cell.length_c   1.000
_cell.angle_alpha   90.00
_cell.angle_beta   90.00
_cell.angle_gamma   90.00
#
_symmetry.space_group_name_H-M   'P 1'
#
loop_
_entity.id
_entity.type
_entity.pdbx_description
1 polymer ?
#
loop_
_entity_poly.entity_id
_entity_poly.type
_entity_poly.pdbx_seq_one_letter_code
_entity_poly.pdbx_strand_id
1 'polypeptide(L)'
;MLRVQQLRLTYAWSVTTPGLLDGATHGAPAPAMTFPADYVRAFDAVGNTGVIPAGGAPWPGSTDEPSLTRPWPPRNEAVDEVVNVWARALGSRDYASLSSRRFWRAQIPLAVPRPPLRLAQDTAETVVTGTALCHPLGNSVAVTAAISGDLDPGRLAERVADIDQSARLRLADGHTTQTYPLRTLGPELLRRLHTHRGGTGIGEPEFDPFVVVTVVRADPDCTDDECRATEGGAVHHLLHALATRARLTECPVPRRLAEHSLPGRTHQGGGVLYRLPRTRVVWAPYRFRRAGRSRWLGCYHHNLALASMLTDAWLGVTAWAADTIAEGPLAPGAFEVAERCAALLGLVYEENPRPAPVYRTRSMAAQIVDSGLVPALQDVRGYVGALRELKPASLTPG
;
A
#
# COMPACT_ATOMS: atom_id res chain seq x y z
N MET A 1 -11.14 -32.24 3.98
CA MET A 1 -11.60 -31.02 4.68
C MET A 1 -10.53 -29.96 4.56
N LEU A 2 -10.87 -28.76 4.08
CA LEU A 2 -9.93 -27.66 3.88
C LEU A 2 -9.22 -27.26 5.19
N ARG A 3 -7.88 -27.28 5.18
CA ARG A 3 -7.02 -26.73 6.23
C ARG A 3 -6.09 -25.66 5.68
N VAL A 4 -5.98 -24.53 6.36
CA VAL A 4 -5.10 -23.41 5.99
C VAL A 4 -3.87 -23.44 6.87
N GLN A 5 -2.70 -23.44 6.22
CA GLN A 5 -1.40 -23.54 6.85
C GLN A 5 -0.75 -22.18 7.09
N GLN A 6 -1.01 -21.23 6.18
CA GLN A 6 -0.45 -19.89 6.25
C GLN A 6 -1.38 -18.86 5.60
N LEU A 7 -1.59 -17.75 6.31
CA LEU A 7 -2.30 -16.57 5.85
C LEU A 7 -1.43 -15.33 6.04
N ARG A 8 -1.57 -14.34 5.16
CA ARG A 8 -1.04 -12.99 5.36
C ARG A 8 -2.17 -11.98 5.37
N LEU A 9 -2.09 -11.04 6.29
CA LEU A 9 -3.06 -9.98 6.52
C LEU A 9 -2.31 -8.66 6.65
N THR A 10 -2.52 -7.75 5.70
CA THR A 10 -1.93 -6.40 5.74
C THR A 10 -3.02 -5.37 5.94
N TYR A 11 -2.77 -4.46 6.89
CA TYR A 11 -3.50 -3.21 7.05
C TYR A 11 -2.60 -2.08 6.55
N ALA A 12 -3.10 -1.29 5.61
CA ALA A 12 -2.35 -0.19 4.99
C ALA A 12 -3.10 1.13 5.18
N TRP A 13 -2.37 2.16 5.61
CA TRP A 13 -2.87 3.51 5.78
C TRP A 13 -2.01 4.47 4.98
N SER A 14 -2.65 5.49 4.41
CA SER A 14 -1.98 6.57 3.70
C SER A 14 -2.61 7.89 4.11
N VAL A 15 -1.78 8.93 4.24
CA VAL A 15 -2.21 10.30 4.49
C VAL A 15 -1.59 11.22 3.48
N THR A 16 -2.39 12.16 2.98
CA THR A 16 -1.88 13.31 2.22
C THR A 16 -1.61 14.44 3.20
N THR A 17 -0.47 15.07 3.05
CA THR A 17 -0.01 16.20 3.86
C THR A 17 0.27 17.37 2.91
N PRO A 18 -0.75 18.20 2.61
CA PRO A 18 -0.66 19.30 1.66
C PRO A 18 0.51 20.25 1.89
N GLY A 19 0.71 20.67 3.14
CA GLY A 19 1.73 21.65 3.53
C GLY A 19 3.19 21.21 3.29
N LEU A 20 3.44 19.97 2.84
CA LEU A 20 4.76 19.52 2.45
C LEU A 20 5.27 20.14 1.15
N LEU A 21 4.41 20.65 0.26
CA LEU A 21 4.87 21.28 -1.01
C LEU A 21 4.69 22.80 -1.06
N ASP A 22 4.08 23.39 -0.04
CA ASP A 22 3.81 24.83 0.02
C ASP A 22 4.99 25.64 0.60
N GLY A 23 6.15 25.02 0.82
CA GLY A 23 7.35 25.68 1.36
C GLY A 23 7.25 26.07 2.84
N ALA A 24 6.13 25.77 3.51
CA ALA A 24 5.89 26.08 4.92
C ALA A 24 6.81 25.33 5.90
N THR A 25 7.59 24.35 5.43
CA THR A 25 8.50 23.54 6.25
C THR A 25 9.97 23.98 6.12
N HIS A 26 10.25 25.29 6.10
CA HIS A 26 11.62 25.78 6.27
C HIS A 26 12.14 25.35 7.66
N GLY A 27 13.00 24.33 7.70
CA GLY A 27 13.57 23.75 8.93
C GLY A 27 13.12 22.31 9.24
N ALA A 28 12.28 21.70 8.42
CA ALA A 28 11.97 20.27 8.54
C ALA A 28 13.23 19.43 8.29
N PRO A 29 13.44 18.29 9.00
CA PRO A 29 14.62 17.46 8.83
C PRO A 29 14.74 16.76 7.46
N ALA A 30 13.63 16.69 6.70
CA ALA A 30 13.60 16.16 5.34
C ALA A 30 13.17 17.23 4.29
N PRO A 31 13.94 18.33 4.12
CA PRO A 31 13.66 19.33 3.07
C PRO A 31 13.78 18.72 1.66
N ALA A 32 14.47 17.57 1.60
CA ALA A 32 14.54 16.61 0.53
C ALA A 32 13.19 16.24 -0.13
N MET A 33 12.05 16.47 0.50
CA MET A 33 10.75 16.05 -0.05
C MET A 33 9.82 17.21 -0.41
N THR A 34 10.26 18.45 -0.17
CA THR A 34 9.43 19.67 -0.28
C THR A 34 9.35 20.20 -1.71
N PHE A 35 10.37 19.91 -2.52
CA PHE A 35 10.43 20.33 -3.93
C PHE A 35 10.85 19.16 -4.82
N PRO A 36 10.42 19.15 -6.11
CA PRO A 36 10.83 18.13 -7.07
C PRO A 36 12.35 17.96 -7.16
N ALA A 37 13.09 19.06 -7.16
CA ALA A 37 14.55 19.06 -7.24
C ALA A 37 15.19 18.43 -6.00
N ASP A 38 14.66 18.73 -4.82
CA ASP A 38 15.10 18.17 -3.55
C ASP A 38 14.87 16.66 -3.49
N TYR A 39 13.70 16.21 -3.97
CA TYR A 39 13.38 14.80 -4.01
C TYR A 39 14.32 14.04 -4.97
N VAL A 40 14.62 14.63 -6.13
CA VAL A 40 15.57 14.05 -7.08
C VAL A 40 16.95 13.93 -6.43
N ARG A 41 17.41 14.99 -5.75
CA ARG A 41 18.68 14.96 -4.99
C ARG A 41 18.68 13.89 -3.90
N ALA A 42 17.56 13.71 -3.20
CA ALA A 42 17.42 12.70 -2.16
C ALA A 42 17.59 11.29 -2.73
N PHE A 43 16.91 10.99 -3.84
CA PHE A 43 17.04 9.70 -4.51
C PHE A 43 18.44 9.48 -5.09
N ASP A 44 19.09 10.50 -5.64
CA ASP A 44 20.47 10.40 -6.13
C ASP A 44 21.43 10.09 -4.97
N ALA A 45 21.25 10.77 -3.83
CA ALA A 45 22.07 10.54 -2.64
C ALA A 45 21.88 9.11 -2.09
N VAL A 46 20.64 8.64 -1.94
CA VAL A 46 20.34 7.22 -1.59
C VAL A 46 20.88 6.24 -2.64
N GLY A 47 20.91 6.66 -3.90
CA GLY A 47 21.55 5.97 -5.02
C GLY A 47 23.02 5.66 -4.78
N ASN A 48 23.75 6.66 -4.25
CA ASN A 48 25.19 6.63 -4.06
C ASN A 48 25.61 6.02 -2.71
N THR A 49 24.91 6.34 -1.63
CA THR A 49 25.28 5.95 -0.26
C THR A 49 24.52 4.73 0.24
N GLY A 50 23.44 4.33 -0.44
CA GLY A 50 22.50 3.30 0.02
C GLY A 50 21.48 3.82 1.03
N VAL A 51 21.85 4.86 1.78
CA VAL A 51 21.09 5.43 2.89
C VAL A 51 21.42 6.92 3.05
N ILE A 52 20.44 7.78 3.28
CA ILE A 52 20.69 9.18 3.67
C ILE A 52 20.05 9.46 5.02
N PRO A 53 20.63 10.34 5.85
CA PRO A 53 19.95 10.83 7.04
C PRO A 53 18.61 11.44 6.63
N ALA A 54 17.52 10.98 7.26
CA ALA A 54 16.21 11.60 7.11
C ALA A 54 16.10 12.90 7.93
N GLY A 55 17.09 13.14 8.81
CA GLY A 55 17.02 14.12 9.88
C GLY A 55 15.95 13.75 10.92
N GLY A 56 15.95 14.43 12.06
CA GLY A 56 14.95 14.20 13.13
C GLY A 56 15.36 13.11 14.10
N ALA A 57 14.49 12.77 15.05
CA ALA A 57 14.74 11.70 16.01
C ALA A 57 14.63 10.32 15.32
N PRO A 58 15.45 9.32 15.70
CA PRO A 58 15.29 7.94 15.23
C PRO A 58 13.87 7.43 15.47
N TRP A 59 13.49 6.37 14.75
CA TRP A 59 12.28 5.65 15.13
C TRP A 59 12.38 5.34 16.61
N PRO A 60 11.35 5.68 17.39
CA PRO A 60 11.35 5.34 18.79
C PRO A 60 11.60 3.81 18.91
N GLY A 61 12.64 3.39 19.64
CA GLY A 61 13.03 1.97 19.79
C GLY A 61 14.10 1.45 18.81
N SER A 62 14.54 2.28 17.87
CA SER A 62 15.64 2.00 16.96
C SER A 62 16.90 2.74 17.42
N THR A 63 18.03 2.05 17.49
CA THR A 63 19.35 2.70 17.59
C THR A 63 19.84 3.22 16.24
N ASP A 64 19.22 2.74 15.15
CA ASP A 64 19.60 3.17 13.81
C ASP A 64 19.21 4.62 13.61
N GLU A 65 20.18 5.41 13.12
CA GLU A 65 19.91 6.77 12.71
C GLU A 65 18.75 6.80 11.71
N PRO A 66 17.82 7.75 11.90
CA PRO A 66 16.70 7.85 11.01
C PRO A 66 17.19 8.11 9.60
N SER A 67 16.75 7.25 8.71
CA SER A 67 17.30 7.20 7.37
C SER A 67 16.24 7.00 6.32
N LEU A 68 16.53 7.53 5.13
CA LEU A 68 15.78 7.25 3.93
C LEU A 68 16.58 6.26 3.08
N THR A 69 15.87 5.25 2.59
CA THR A 69 16.40 4.20 1.73
C THR A 69 15.48 4.02 0.52
N ARG A 70 15.89 3.19 -0.43
CA ARG A 70 15.02 2.83 -1.55
C ARG A 70 13.94 1.87 -1.06
N PRO A 71 12.72 1.92 -1.63
CA PRO A 71 11.63 1.05 -1.20
C PRO A 71 11.76 -0.40 -1.70
N TRP A 72 12.83 -0.73 -2.42
CA TRP A 72 13.20 -2.09 -2.77
C TRP A 72 14.46 -2.49 -2.02
N PRO A 73 14.59 -3.78 -1.69
CA PRO A 73 15.78 -4.29 -1.02
C PRO A 73 17.03 -4.20 -1.90
N PRO A 74 18.23 -4.20 -1.30
CA PRO A 74 19.49 -4.33 -2.02
C PRO A 74 19.51 -5.57 -2.91
N ARG A 75 20.18 -5.49 -4.07
CA ARG A 75 20.24 -6.56 -5.10
C ARG A 75 20.83 -7.89 -4.58
N ASN A 76 21.55 -7.85 -3.47
CA ASN A 76 22.33 -8.96 -2.91
C ASN A 76 21.71 -9.55 -1.63
N GLU A 77 20.67 -8.93 -1.08
CA GLU A 77 19.89 -9.58 -0.04
C GLU A 77 19.03 -10.65 -0.69
N ALA A 78 19.07 -11.86 -0.16
CA ALA A 78 18.16 -12.94 -0.50
C ALA A 78 16.75 -12.57 -0.02
N VAL A 79 16.16 -11.51 -0.59
CA VAL A 79 14.77 -11.19 -0.31
C VAL A 79 13.97 -12.20 -1.09
N ASP A 80 13.35 -13.09 -0.33
CA ASP A 80 12.50 -14.14 -0.86
C ASP A 80 11.25 -13.60 -1.58
N GLU A 81 11.11 -12.29 -1.73
CA GLU A 81 9.98 -11.62 -2.33
C GLU A 81 10.38 -10.77 -3.54
N VAL A 82 9.94 -11.18 -4.73
CA VAL A 82 10.13 -10.37 -5.94
C VAL A 82 9.14 -9.21 -5.90
N VAL A 83 9.64 -8.02 -5.55
CA VAL A 83 8.86 -6.78 -5.54
C VAL A 83 8.72 -6.26 -6.98
N ASN A 84 7.77 -6.83 -7.72
CA ASN A 84 7.48 -6.49 -9.12
C ASN A 84 6.79 -5.12 -9.28
N VAL A 85 6.17 -4.57 -8.23
CA VAL A 85 5.47 -3.27 -8.30
C VAL A 85 6.42 -2.17 -8.79
N TRP A 86 7.64 -2.11 -8.25
CA TRP A 86 8.65 -1.13 -8.65
C TRP A 86 9.18 -1.39 -10.05
N ALA A 87 9.47 -2.66 -10.38
CA ALA A 87 9.94 -3.04 -11.72
C ALA A 87 8.97 -2.63 -12.83
N ARG A 88 7.67 -2.76 -12.57
CA ARG A 88 6.61 -2.37 -13.51
C ARG A 88 6.39 -0.87 -13.53
N ALA A 89 6.35 -0.21 -12.37
CA ALA A 89 6.26 1.25 -12.26
C ALA A 89 7.42 1.96 -12.97
N LEU A 90 8.59 1.34 -12.97
CA LEU A 90 9.77 1.91 -13.58
C LEU A 90 10.03 1.37 -14.99
N GLY A 91 9.34 0.32 -15.44
CA GLY A 91 9.61 -0.34 -16.71
C GLY A 91 11.02 -0.95 -16.83
N SER A 92 11.70 -1.19 -15.70
CA SER A 92 13.03 -1.79 -15.63
C SER A 92 13.23 -2.46 -14.28
N ARG A 93 13.98 -3.56 -14.25
CA ARG A 93 14.46 -4.22 -13.02
C ARG A 93 15.86 -3.77 -12.61
N ASP A 94 16.54 -3.02 -13.47
CA ASP A 94 17.86 -2.49 -13.19
C ASP A 94 17.75 -1.08 -12.62
N TYR A 95 17.32 -0.99 -11.37
CA TYR A 95 17.04 0.28 -10.72
C TYR A 95 18.27 1.19 -10.60
N ALA A 96 19.48 0.62 -10.52
CA ALA A 96 20.72 1.39 -10.41
C ALA A 96 21.04 2.20 -11.67
N SER A 97 20.56 1.78 -12.84
CA SER A 97 20.76 2.47 -14.11
C SER A 97 19.77 3.62 -14.37
N LEU A 98 18.76 3.78 -13.52
CA LEU A 98 17.68 4.75 -13.74
C LEU A 98 18.03 6.09 -13.11
N SER A 99 17.73 7.18 -13.82
CA SER A 99 17.89 8.52 -13.26
C SER A 99 16.85 8.80 -12.16
N SER A 100 17.23 9.58 -11.15
CA SER A 100 16.31 9.90 -10.04
C SER A 100 15.08 10.67 -10.47
N ARG A 101 15.17 11.42 -11.57
CA ARG A 101 14.01 12.05 -12.23
C ARG A 101 12.96 11.04 -12.68
N ARG A 102 13.33 9.80 -13.00
CA ARG A 102 12.39 8.72 -13.33
C ARG A 102 11.62 8.26 -12.09
N PHE A 103 12.26 8.17 -10.93
CA PHE A 103 11.58 7.85 -9.66
C PHE A 103 10.56 8.91 -9.29
N TRP A 104 10.93 10.19 -9.45
CA TRP A 104 10.00 11.32 -9.28
C TRP A 104 8.78 11.21 -10.21
N ARG A 105 9.01 11.01 -11.52
CA ARG A 105 7.90 10.89 -12.49
C ARG A 105 6.98 9.71 -12.19
N ALA A 106 7.52 8.61 -11.66
CA ALA A 106 6.75 7.45 -11.25
C ALA A 106 6.20 7.55 -9.81
N GLN A 107 6.44 8.67 -9.11
CA GLN A 107 5.99 8.96 -7.75
C GLN A 107 6.36 7.85 -6.75
N ILE A 108 7.59 7.33 -6.88
CA ILE A 108 8.11 6.26 -6.03
C ILE A 108 8.34 6.80 -4.60
N PRO A 109 7.87 6.16 -3.52
CA PRO A 109 8.20 6.63 -2.19
C PRO A 109 9.65 6.31 -1.82
N LEU A 110 10.23 7.07 -0.90
CA LEU A 110 11.39 6.61 -0.13
C LEU A 110 10.91 5.72 1.02
N ALA A 111 11.69 4.71 1.39
CA ALA A 111 11.41 3.90 2.57
C ALA A 111 12.17 4.44 3.78
N VAL A 112 11.56 4.29 4.95
CA VAL A 112 12.21 4.51 6.25
C VAL A 112 12.43 3.15 6.94
N PRO A 113 13.31 3.06 7.96
CA PRO A 113 13.48 1.85 8.75
C PRO A 113 12.14 1.28 9.20
N ARG A 114 12.05 -0.05 9.21
CA ARG A 114 10.81 -0.74 9.56
C ARG A 114 10.42 -0.40 11.00
N PRO A 115 9.16 -0.01 11.26
CA PRO A 115 8.70 0.18 12.63
C PRO A 115 8.94 -1.09 13.47
N PRO A 116 9.52 -0.99 14.68
CA PRO A 116 9.82 -2.14 15.52
C PRO A 116 8.55 -2.65 16.20
N LEU A 117 7.76 -3.41 15.45
CA LEU A 117 6.47 -3.95 15.88
C LEU A 117 6.61 -5.36 16.47
N ARG A 118 5.91 -5.60 17.58
CA ARG A 118 5.71 -6.91 18.19
C ARG A 118 4.26 -7.05 18.65
N LEU A 119 3.72 -8.26 18.67
CA LEU A 119 2.45 -8.50 19.34
C LEU A 119 2.63 -8.36 20.85
N ALA A 120 1.63 -7.80 21.53
CA ALA A 120 1.66 -7.65 22.98
C ALA A 120 1.53 -9.01 23.69
N GLN A 121 0.74 -9.90 23.10
CA GLN A 121 0.65 -11.30 23.46
C GLN A 121 1.46 -12.08 22.43
N ASP A 122 2.57 -12.67 22.86
CA ASP A 122 3.40 -13.45 21.97
C ASP A 122 2.66 -14.74 21.59
N THR A 123 2.52 -14.96 20.28
CA THR A 123 1.98 -16.20 19.74
C THR A 123 2.99 -16.70 18.73
N ALA A 124 3.57 -17.87 18.96
CA ALA A 124 4.53 -18.49 18.02
C ALA A 124 3.97 -18.64 16.59
N GLU A 125 2.64 -18.59 16.46
CA GLU A 125 1.87 -18.70 15.23
C GLU A 125 1.76 -17.39 14.42
N THR A 126 2.06 -16.23 14.99
CA THR A 126 1.86 -14.94 14.31
C THR A 126 3.11 -14.06 14.34
N VAL A 127 3.62 -13.72 13.16
CA VAL A 127 4.73 -12.78 13.00
C VAL A 127 4.21 -11.48 12.42
N VAL A 128 4.57 -10.35 13.02
CA VAL A 128 4.17 -9.03 12.54
C VAL A 128 5.37 -8.25 12.00
N THR A 129 5.18 -7.60 10.85
CA THR A 129 6.17 -6.70 10.24
C THR A 129 5.55 -5.35 9.88
N GLY A 130 6.34 -4.28 10.02
CA GLY A 130 5.97 -2.93 9.60
C GLY A 130 6.57 -2.55 8.25
N THR A 131 5.88 -1.70 7.50
CA THR A 131 6.37 -0.99 6.31
C THR A 131 6.01 0.47 6.45
N ALA A 132 6.92 1.38 6.09
CA ALA A 132 6.70 2.81 6.18
C ALA A 132 7.37 3.50 4.98
N LEU A 133 6.63 4.39 4.34
CA LEU A 133 6.93 4.99 3.04
C LEU A 133 6.66 6.50 3.08
N CYS A 134 7.62 7.28 2.62
CA CYS A 134 7.54 8.73 2.48
C CYS A 134 7.28 9.08 1.01
N HIS A 135 6.08 9.56 0.72
CA HIS A 135 5.71 10.09 -0.59
C HIS A 135 5.98 11.60 -0.64
N PRO A 136 6.09 12.21 -1.84
CA PRO A 136 6.23 13.66 -1.98
C PRO A 136 5.20 14.47 -1.17
N LEU A 137 3.92 14.16 -1.33
CA LEU A 137 2.80 14.84 -0.65
C LEU A 137 2.21 14.08 0.52
N GLY A 138 2.89 13.07 1.08
CA GLY A 138 2.25 12.27 2.10
C GLY A 138 3.08 11.12 2.63
N ASN A 139 2.44 10.30 3.47
CA ASN A 139 3.08 9.17 4.11
C ASN A 139 2.16 7.95 4.01
N SER A 140 2.75 6.78 3.91
CA SER A 140 2.02 5.52 3.98
C SER A 140 2.69 4.57 4.95
N VAL A 141 1.90 3.86 5.74
CA VAL A 141 2.38 2.82 6.66
C VAL A 141 1.54 1.58 6.49
N ALA A 142 2.14 0.42 6.72
CA ALA A 142 1.43 -0.84 6.71
C ALA A 142 1.93 -1.77 7.80
N VAL A 143 1.00 -2.54 8.36
CA VAL A 143 1.26 -3.59 9.34
C VAL A 143 0.80 -4.90 8.72
N THR A 144 1.73 -5.86 8.62
CA THR A 144 1.45 -7.18 8.04
C THR A 144 1.60 -8.25 9.11
N ALA A 145 0.55 -9.02 9.34
CA ALA A 145 0.57 -10.24 10.15
C ALA A 145 0.66 -11.46 9.23
N ALA A 146 1.70 -12.26 9.42
CA ALA A 146 1.83 -13.60 8.85
C ALA A 146 1.39 -14.61 9.92
N ILE A 147 0.25 -15.25 9.68
CA ILE A 147 -0.38 -16.22 10.58
C ILE A 147 -0.09 -17.61 10.04
N SER A 148 0.42 -18.49 10.89
CA SER A 148 0.73 -19.89 10.57
C SER A 148 0.04 -20.80 11.59
N GLY A 149 -0.37 -21.98 11.15
CA GLY A 149 -1.06 -22.95 12.02
C GLY A 149 -1.81 -23.96 11.17
N ASP A 150 -2.50 -24.91 11.80
CA ASP A 150 -3.39 -25.83 11.09
C ASP A 150 -4.85 -25.41 11.35
N LEU A 151 -5.36 -24.51 10.50
CA LEU A 151 -6.61 -23.78 10.75
C LEU A 151 -7.72 -24.25 9.80
N ASP A 152 -8.87 -24.67 10.34
CA ASP A 152 -10.09 -24.76 9.54
C ASP A 152 -10.62 -23.34 9.18
N PRO A 153 -11.56 -23.22 8.23
CA PRO A 153 -12.16 -21.95 7.86
C PRO A 153 -12.71 -21.11 9.02
N GLY A 154 -13.34 -21.74 10.02
CA GLY A 154 -13.92 -21.04 11.16
C GLY A 154 -12.85 -20.41 12.04
N ARG A 155 -11.87 -21.22 12.43
CA ARG A 155 -10.70 -20.73 13.19
C ARG A 155 -9.91 -19.68 12.43
N LEU A 156 -9.81 -19.79 11.11
CA LEU A 156 -9.14 -18.79 10.29
C LEU A 156 -9.86 -17.43 10.36
N ALA A 157 -11.18 -17.41 10.19
CA ALA A 157 -11.97 -16.19 10.28
C ALA A 157 -11.95 -15.60 11.70
N GLU A 158 -12.04 -16.45 12.73
CA GLU A 158 -11.88 -16.05 14.14
C GLU A 158 -10.53 -15.37 14.38
N ARG A 159 -9.42 -15.96 13.92
CA ARG A 159 -8.09 -15.36 14.08
C ARG A 159 -7.97 -13.99 13.42
N VAL A 160 -8.53 -13.83 12.22
CA VAL A 160 -8.53 -12.53 11.52
C VAL A 160 -9.39 -11.50 12.26
N ALA A 161 -10.57 -11.90 12.74
CA ALA A 161 -11.44 -11.04 13.53
C ALA A 161 -10.79 -10.63 14.87
N ASP A 162 -10.16 -11.57 15.57
CA ASP A 162 -9.46 -11.31 16.83
C ASP A 162 -8.29 -10.33 16.61
N ILE A 163 -7.56 -10.45 15.49
CA ILE A 163 -6.52 -9.49 15.13
C ILE A 163 -7.11 -8.10 14.84
N ASP A 164 -8.20 -8.02 14.09
CA ASP A 164 -8.83 -6.74 13.76
C ASP A 164 -9.43 -6.02 14.98
N GLN A 165 -10.01 -6.77 15.90
CA GLN A 165 -10.80 -6.23 17.02
C GLN A 165 -9.99 -6.09 18.32
N SER A 166 -9.07 -7.01 18.58
CA SER A 166 -8.46 -7.16 19.90
C SER A 166 -6.94 -7.15 19.91
N ALA A 167 -6.27 -7.34 18.76
CA ALA A 167 -4.81 -7.36 18.76
C ALA A 167 -4.26 -6.02 19.23
N ARG A 168 -3.35 -6.14 20.19
CA ARG A 168 -2.55 -5.04 20.69
C ARG A 168 -1.11 -5.25 20.26
N LEU A 169 -0.52 -4.22 19.69
CA LEU A 169 0.85 -4.23 19.22
C LEU A 169 1.70 -3.34 20.12
N ARG A 170 2.83 -3.91 20.52
CA ARG A 170 3.91 -3.20 21.18
C ARG A 170 4.72 -2.47 20.13
N LEU A 171 4.82 -1.16 20.32
CA LEU A 171 5.72 -0.28 19.60
C LEU A 171 6.76 0.18 20.62
N ALA A 172 8.00 -0.26 20.45
CA ALA A 172 9.10 0.27 21.25
C ALA A 172 9.20 1.78 20.98
N ASP A 173 9.54 2.57 22.00
CA ASP A 173 9.78 4.00 21.84
C ASP A 173 11.17 4.49 22.28
N GLY A 174 12.10 3.56 22.50
CA GLY A 174 13.51 3.82 22.79
C GLY A 174 13.79 3.88 24.29
N HIS A 175 12.78 4.25 25.08
CA HIS A 175 12.85 4.28 26.54
C HIS A 175 11.74 3.45 27.19
N THR A 176 10.60 3.29 26.52
CA THR A 176 9.45 2.52 26.95
C THR A 176 8.90 1.65 25.82
N THR A 177 7.96 0.77 26.13
CA THR A 177 7.21 0.02 25.12
C THR A 177 5.74 0.36 25.29
N GLN A 178 5.17 1.04 24.30
CA GLN A 178 3.76 1.42 24.31
C GLN A 178 2.94 0.39 23.56
N THR A 179 1.70 0.18 24.00
CA THR A 179 0.82 -0.86 23.47
C THR A 179 -0.44 -0.26 22.84
N TYR A 180 -0.57 -0.38 21.53
CA TYR A 180 -1.65 0.18 20.75
C TYR A 180 -2.61 -0.89 20.22
N PRO A 181 -3.93 -0.67 20.28
CA PRO A 181 -4.86 -1.37 19.40
C PRO A 181 -4.46 -1.21 17.93
N LEU A 182 -4.64 -2.25 17.11
CA LEU A 182 -4.29 -2.21 15.68
C LEU A 182 -4.96 -1.05 14.93
N ARG A 183 -6.24 -0.78 15.25
CA ARG A 183 -7.03 0.31 14.64
C ARG A 183 -6.45 1.70 14.89
N THR A 184 -5.82 1.92 16.06
CA THR A 184 -5.20 3.20 16.42
C THR A 184 -3.71 3.25 16.07
N LEU A 185 -3.08 2.11 15.80
CA LEU A 185 -1.65 2.03 15.48
C LEU A 185 -1.32 2.72 14.16
N GLY A 186 -2.13 2.55 13.11
CA GLY A 186 -1.93 3.20 11.82
C GLY A 186 -1.83 4.73 11.92
N PRO A 187 -2.85 5.41 12.48
CA PRO A 187 -2.82 6.84 12.74
C PRO A 187 -1.58 7.28 13.54
N GLU A 188 -1.22 6.54 14.59
CA GLU A 188 -0.04 6.85 15.41
C GLU A 188 1.27 6.71 14.63
N LEU A 189 1.43 5.66 13.82
CA LEU A 189 2.60 5.48 12.97
C LEU A 189 2.71 6.58 11.92
N LEU A 190 1.58 7.01 11.33
CA LEU A 190 1.56 8.14 10.40
C LEU A 190 1.94 9.44 11.08
N ARG A 191 1.40 9.70 12.29
CA ARG A 191 1.75 10.87 13.13
C ARG A 191 3.23 10.92 13.42
N ARG A 192 3.80 9.80 13.89
CA ARG A 192 5.25 9.67 14.12
C ARG A 192 6.04 9.92 12.85
N LEU A 193 5.64 9.33 11.72
CA LEU A 193 6.34 9.51 10.44
C LEU A 193 6.27 10.95 9.91
N HIS A 194 5.15 11.66 10.14
CA HIS A 194 5.02 13.06 9.79
C HIS A 194 5.86 13.97 10.70
N THR A 195 5.82 13.76 12.01
CA THR A 195 6.70 14.46 12.97
C THR A 195 8.17 14.17 12.65
N HIS A 196 8.48 12.94 12.27
CA HIS A 196 9.81 12.53 11.84
C HIS A 196 10.32 13.35 10.64
N ARG A 197 9.41 13.68 9.71
CA ARG A 197 9.67 14.58 8.58
C ARG A 197 9.61 16.07 8.93
N GLY A 198 9.42 16.44 10.20
CA GLY A 198 9.37 17.84 10.64
C GLY A 198 8.07 18.58 10.34
N GLY A 199 7.00 17.85 10.02
CA GLY A 199 5.68 18.44 9.88
C GLY A 199 5.05 18.71 11.24
N THR A 200 4.26 19.78 11.33
CA THR A 200 3.41 20.10 12.48
C THR A 200 1.97 19.71 12.17
N GLY A 201 1.35 18.95 13.08
CA GLY A 201 -0.08 18.64 13.04
C GLY A 201 -0.52 17.86 11.79
N ILE A 202 -0.61 16.54 11.91
CA ILE A 202 -1.66 15.85 11.16
C ILE A 202 -2.93 16.13 11.98
N GLY A 203 -3.93 16.81 11.43
CA GLY A 203 -5.27 16.84 12.07
C GLY A 203 -5.73 15.42 12.36
N GLU A 204 -6.74 15.17 13.22
CA GLU A 204 -7.19 13.81 13.55
C GLU A 204 -8.05 13.20 12.43
N PRO A 205 -7.52 12.31 11.57
CA PRO A 205 -8.29 11.78 10.46
C PRO A 205 -8.76 10.39 10.86
N GLU A 206 -10.01 10.08 10.54
CA GLU A 206 -10.50 8.73 10.64
C GLU A 206 -9.88 7.90 9.50
N PHE A 207 -8.81 7.18 9.80
CA PHE A 207 -8.08 6.40 8.80
C PHE A 207 -8.54 4.94 8.79
N ASP A 208 -9.57 4.63 7.99
CA ASP A 208 -9.91 3.23 7.72
C ASP A 208 -8.83 2.59 6.82
N PRO A 209 -8.12 1.55 7.28
CA PRO A 209 -7.07 0.93 6.48
C PRO A 209 -7.63 0.28 5.21
N PHE A 210 -6.82 0.27 4.16
CA PHE A 210 -7.00 -0.70 3.10
C PHE A 210 -6.43 -2.04 3.55
N VAL A 211 -7.24 -3.10 3.48
CA VAL A 211 -6.89 -4.42 3.99
C VAL A 211 -6.65 -5.40 2.85
N VAL A 212 -5.55 -6.12 2.91
CA VAL A 212 -5.26 -7.23 1.99
C VAL A 212 -5.13 -8.51 2.79
N VAL A 213 -5.92 -9.52 2.45
CA VAL A 213 -5.87 -10.85 3.02
C VAL A 213 -5.46 -11.83 1.94
N THR A 214 -4.56 -12.75 2.22
CA THR A 214 -4.14 -13.78 1.26
C THR A 214 -3.90 -15.08 1.99
N VAL A 215 -4.61 -16.13 1.58
CA VAL A 215 -4.27 -17.49 1.96
C VAL A 215 -3.07 -17.90 1.12
N VAL A 216 -1.91 -18.00 1.76
CA VAL A 216 -0.62 -18.25 1.09
C VAL A 216 -0.34 -19.74 0.95
N ARG A 217 -0.78 -20.52 1.93
CA ARG A 217 -0.60 -21.98 1.97
C ARG A 217 -1.80 -22.63 2.63
N ALA A 218 -2.29 -23.70 2.03
CA ALA A 218 -3.34 -24.56 2.55
C ALA A 218 -3.01 -26.01 2.19
N ASP A 219 -3.83 -26.94 2.68
CA ASP A 219 -3.72 -28.36 2.46
C ASP A 219 -3.61 -28.69 0.95
N PRO A 220 -2.51 -29.33 0.51
CA PRO A 220 -2.35 -29.74 -0.89
C PRO A 220 -3.37 -30.78 -1.34
N ASP A 221 -3.99 -31.51 -0.41
CA ASP A 221 -4.93 -32.61 -0.71
C ASP A 221 -6.38 -32.14 -0.77
N CYS A 222 -6.65 -30.86 -0.53
CA CYS A 222 -7.98 -30.28 -0.71
C CYS A 222 -8.48 -30.49 -2.15
N THR A 223 -9.65 -31.11 -2.32
CA THR A 223 -10.25 -31.40 -3.63
C THR A 223 -10.67 -30.11 -4.35
N ASP A 224 -10.88 -30.17 -5.68
CA ASP A 224 -11.30 -28.99 -6.44
C ASP A 224 -12.65 -28.47 -5.95
N ASP A 225 -13.55 -29.36 -5.54
CA ASP A 225 -14.89 -28.98 -5.10
C ASP A 225 -14.88 -28.38 -3.69
N GLU A 226 -14.07 -28.91 -2.76
CA GLU A 226 -13.92 -28.35 -1.41
C GLU A 226 -13.30 -26.95 -1.41
N CYS A 227 -12.37 -26.71 -2.34
CA CYS A 227 -11.58 -25.48 -2.40
C CYS A 227 -12.13 -24.44 -3.39
N ARG A 228 -13.12 -24.78 -4.21
CA ARG A 228 -13.68 -23.85 -5.21
C ARG A 228 -14.58 -22.83 -4.53
N ALA A 229 -14.37 -21.56 -4.87
CA ALA A 229 -15.31 -20.51 -4.51
C ALA A 229 -16.55 -20.60 -5.41
N THR A 230 -17.68 -21.04 -4.85
CA THR A 230 -18.99 -21.08 -5.50
C THR A 230 -19.95 -20.11 -4.81
N GLU A 231 -20.92 -19.58 -5.56
CA GLU A 231 -21.95 -18.69 -5.02
C GLU A 231 -22.67 -19.36 -3.84
N GLY A 232 -22.84 -18.62 -2.72
CA GLY A 232 -23.36 -19.14 -1.46
C GLY A 232 -22.58 -20.29 -0.78
N GLY A 233 -21.47 -20.76 -1.34
CA GLY A 233 -20.70 -21.89 -0.79
C GLY A 233 -19.84 -21.53 0.43
N ALA A 234 -19.33 -22.54 1.13
CA ALA A 234 -18.51 -22.36 2.35
C ALA A 234 -17.28 -21.47 2.13
N VAL A 235 -16.58 -21.64 1.00
CA VAL A 235 -15.45 -20.78 0.62
C VAL A 235 -15.93 -19.34 0.40
N HIS A 236 -17.09 -19.12 -0.23
CA HIS A 236 -17.60 -17.77 -0.43
C HIS A 236 -17.93 -17.08 0.91
N HIS A 237 -18.56 -17.78 1.84
CA HIS A 237 -18.78 -17.29 3.20
C HIS A 237 -17.44 -16.96 3.91
N LEU A 238 -16.43 -17.82 3.77
CA LEU A 238 -15.09 -17.54 4.30
C LEU A 238 -14.48 -16.29 3.67
N LEU A 239 -14.52 -16.14 2.34
CA LEU A 239 -13.99 -14.94 1.66
C LEU A 239 -14.69 -13.68 2.14
N HIS A 240 -16.01 -13.73 2.32
CA HIS A 240 -16.77 -12.60 2.84
C HIS A 240 -16.38 -12.28 4.28
N ALA A 241 -16.29 -13.28 5.16
CA ALA A 241 -15.89 -13.11 6.56
C ALA A 241 -14.47 -12.56 6.71
N LEU A 242 -13.52 -13.03 5.90
CA LEU A 242 -12.18 -12.47 5.83
C LEU A 242 -12.19 -11.02 5.33
N ALA A 243 -13.06 -10.70 4.37
CA ALA A 243 -13.16 -9.36 3.80
C ALA A 243 -13.79 -8.35 4.76
N THR A 244 -14.80 -8.78 5.53
CA THR A 244 -15.45 -7.98 6.57
C THR A 244 -14.71 -8.05 7.91
N ARG A 245 -13.69 -8.92 8.03
CA ARG A 245 -12.94 -9.19 9.26
C ARG A 245 -13.84 -9.63 10.41
N ALA A 246 -14.87 -10.40 10.08
CA ALA A 246 -15.87 -10.92 11.01
C ALA A 246 -15.64 -12.41 11.25
N ARG A 247 -16.14 -12.90 12.39
CA ARG A 247 -16.26 -14.34 12.64
C ARG A 247 -17.27 -14.95 11.66
N LEU A 248 -17.07 -16.19 11.24
CA LEU A 248 -18.01 -16.85 10.30
C LEU A 248 -19.46 -16.85 10.81
N THR A 249 -19.65 -17.04 12.11
CA THR A 249 -20.97 -17.09 12.78
C THR A 249 -21.66 -15.74 12.87
N GLU A 250 -20.90 -14.65 12.78
CA GLU A 250 -21.38 -13.26 12.89
C GLU A 250 -21.37 -12.55 11.53
N CYS A 251 -20.87 -13.23 10.50
CA CYS A 251 -20.68 -12.65 9.18
C CYS A 251 -22.04 -12.42 8.51
N PRO A 252 -22.29 -11.21 7.97
CA PRO A 252 -23.51 -10.95 7.22
C PRO A 252 -23.60 -11.86 5.99
N VAL A 253 -24.81 -12.00 5.44
CA VAL A 253 -25.03 -12.78 4.22
C VAL A 253 -24.07 -12.28 3.12
N PRO A 254 -23.24 -13.17 2.54
CA PRO A 254 -22.29 -12.78 1.52
C PRO A 254 -22.96 -12.07 0.35
N ARG A 255 -22.34 -10.96 -0.08
CA ARG A 255 -22.72 -10.31 -1.33
C ARG A 255 -22.36 -11.22 -2.50
N ARG A 256 -23.11 -11.13 -3.60
CA ARG A 256 -22.93 -11.98 -4.80
C ARG A 256 -21.47 -12.09 -5.22
N LEU A 257 -20.98 -13.31 -5.31
CA LEU A 257 -19.58 -13.61 -5.63
C LEU A 257 -19.19 -13.02 -6.98
N ALA A 258 -20.05 -13.11 -8.00
CA ALA A 258 -19.78 -12.60 -9.34
C ALA A 258 -19.53 -11.08 -9.38
N GLU A 259 -20.26 -10.30 -8.59
CA GLU A 259 -20.16 -8.82 -8.54
C GLU A 259 -18.92 -8.36 -7.75
N HIS A 260 -18.50 -9.20 -6.80
CA HIS A 260 -17.40 -8.96 -5.87
C HIS A 260 -16.13 -9.73 -6.20
N SER A 261 -16.07 -10.43 -7.34
CA SER A 261 -14.88 -11.14 -7.80
C SER A 261 -14.20 -10.36 -8.92
N LEU A 262 -12.97 -9.91 -8.68
CA LEU A 262 -12.20 -9.16 -9.68
C LEU A 262 -11.50 -10.11 -10.65
N PRO A 263 -11.86 -10.12 -11.95
CA PRO A 263 -11.34 -11.08 -12.90
C PRO A 263 -9.81 -10.98 -13.04
N GLY A 264 -9.10 -12.10 -13.16
CA GLY A 264 -7.63 -12.06 -13.25
C GLY A 264 -6.99 -13.44 -13.38
N ARG A 265 -5.66 -13.47 -13.52
CA ARG A 265 -4.89 -14.73 -13.60
C ARG A 265 -5.07 -15.63 -12.39
N THR A 266 -5.49 -15.07 -11.26
CA THR A 266 -5.83 -15.81 -10.04
C THR A 266 -7.12 -16.63 -10.16
N HIS A 267 -7.91 -16.49 -11.24
CA HIS A 267 -9.18 -17.21 -11.44
C HIS A 267 -9.06 -18.64 -11.94
N GLN A 268 -7.85 -19.05 -12.34
CA GLN A 268 -7.62 -20.43 -12.77
C GLN A 268 -7.92 -21.40 -11.63
N GLY A 269 -8.60 -22.52 -11.94
CA GLY A 269 -8.87 -23.59 -10.99
C GLY A 269 -9.67 -23.16 -9.75
N GLY A 270 -10.65 -22.27 -9.89
CA GLY A 270 -11.54 -21.84 -8.80
C GLY A 270 -10.98 -20.78 -7.86
N GLY A 271 -9.88 -20.10 -8.25
CA GLY A 271 -9.38 -18.96 -7.49
C GLY A 271 -10.19 -17.68 -7.69
N VAL A 272 -10.06 -16.76 -6.75
CA VAL A 272 -10.85 -15.54 -6.66
C VAL A 272 -9.99 -14.43 -6.05
N LEU A 273 -10.11 -13.22 -6.60
CA LEU A 273 -9.72 -12.00 -5.93
C LEU A 273 -11.02 -11.31 -5.47
N TYR A 274 -11.42 -11.59 -4.24
CA TYR A 274 -12.66 -11.07 -3.67
C TYR A 274 -12.46 -9.63 -3.22
N ARG A 275 -13.43 -8.76 -3.49
CA ARG A 275 -13.35 -7.32 -3.19
C ARG A 275 -14.52 -6.82 -2.35
N LEU A 276 -14.20 -6.01 -1.35
CA LEU A 276 -15.09 -5.03 -0.70
C LEU A 276 -14.40 -3.66 -0.77
N PRO A 277 -15.08 -2.52 -0.57
CA PRO A 277 -14.50 -1.19 -0.85
C PRO A 277 -13.08 -0.95 -0.31
N ARG A 278 -12.82 -1.35 0.94
CA ARG A 278 -11.51 -1.22 1.61
C ARG A 278 -10.80 -2.56 1.85
N THR A 279 -11.25 -3.65 1.25
CA THR A 279 -10.65 -4.98 1.47
C THR A 279 -10.47 -5.78 0.18
N ARG A 280 -9.39 -6.56 0.12
CA ARG A 280 -9.13 -7.56 -0.92
C ARG A 280 -8.78 -8.89 -0.28
N VAL A 281 -9.43 -9.97 -0.70
CA VAL A 281 -9.11 -11.33 -0.25
C VAL A 281 -8.65 -12.16 -1.45
N VAL A 282 -7.44 -12.70 -1.35
CA VAL A 282 -6.83 -13.52 -2.39
C VAL A 282 -6.99 -14.98 -2.03
N TRP A 283 -7.69 -15.71 -2.90
CA TRP A 283 -7.90 -17.14 -2.82
C TRP A 283 -7.43 -17.79 -4.12
N ALA A 284 -6.51 -18.75 -4.04
CA ALA A 284 -5.86 -19.31 -5.23
C ALA A 284 -5.58 -20.81 -5.04
N PRO A 285 -6.62 -21.67 -5.00
CA PRO A 285 -6.48 -23.05 -4.58
C PRO A 285 -5.59 -23.89 -5.50
N TYR A 286 -5.56 -23.58 -6.80
CA TYR A 286 -4.63 -24.15 -7.78
C TYR A 286 -3.14 -23.97 -7.43
N ARG A 287 -2.80 -23.07 -6.48
CA ARG A 287 -1.44 -22.85 -5.97
C ARG A 287 -1.13 -23.64 -4.70
N PHE A 288 -2.13 -24.11 -3.96
CA PHE A 288 -1.92 -24.87 -2.73
C PHE A 288 -1.30 -26.25 -3.03
N ARG A 289 -1.73 -26.88 -4.12
CA ARG A 289 -1.27 -28.22 -4.54
C ARG A 289 0.13 -28.28 -5.15
N ARG A 290 0.77 -27.14 -5.44
CA ARG A 290 2.10 -27.10 -6.08
C ARG A 290 3.18 -26.88 -5.03
N ALA A 291 3.83 -27.98 -4.62
CA ALA A 291 5.01 -27.95 -3.76
C ALA A 291 6.03 -26.90 -4.26
N GLY A 292 6.55 -26.08 -3.34
CA GLY A 292 7.57 -25.07 -3.63
C GLY A 292 7.08 -23.74 -4.24
N ARG A 293 5.76 -23.52 -4.44
CA ARG A 293 5.22 -22.26 -5.02
C ARG A 293 4.51 -21.32 -4.03
N SER A 294 4.51 -21.61 -2.74
CA SER A 294 3.96 -20.72 -1.67
C SER A 294 4.56 -19.31 -1.72
N ARG A 295 5.86 -19.22 -2.06
CA ARG A 295 6.60 -17.96 -2.26
C ARG A 295 5.90 -16.98 -3.21
N TRP A 296 5.20 -17.50 -4.23
CA TRP A 296 4.51 -16.65 -5.21
C TRP A 296 3.32 -15.89 -4.62
N LEU A 297 2.50 -16.53 -3.77
CA LEU A 297 1.35 -15.88 -3.15
C LEU A 297 1.78 -14.87 -2.08
N GLY A 298 2.88 -15.15 -1.37
CA GLY A 298 3.54 -14.16 -0.50
C GLY A 298 4.00 -12.93 -1.29
N CYS A 299 4.70 -13.12 -2.41
CA CYS A 299 5.08 -12.02 -3.30
C CYS A 299 3.86 -11.26 -3.83
N TYR A 300 2.81 -11.97 -4.26
CA TYR A 300 1.60 -11.36 -4.81
C TYR A 300 0.91 -10.49 -3.75
N HIS A 301 0.78 -11.00 -2.53
CA HIS A 301 0.25 -10.26 -1.38
C HIS A 301 1.03 -8.97 -1.13
N HIS A 302 2.36 -9.04 -1.04
CA HIS A 302 3.20 -7.87 -0.80
C HIS A 302 3.09 -6.83 -1.93
N ASN A 303 3.13 -7.27 -3.20
CA ASN A 303 2.93 -6.37 -4.34
C ASN A 303 1.54 -5.74 -4.35
N LEU A 304 0.50 -6.48 -3.95
CA LEU A 304 -0.87 -5.98 -3.88
C LEU A 304 -1.03 -4.94 -2.77
N ALA A 305 -0.44 -5.17 -1.59
CA ALA A 305 -0.42 -4.22 -0.49
C ALA A 305 0.29 -2.91 -0.89
N LEU A 306 1.49 -2.99 -1.46
CA LEU A 306 2.22 -1.82 -1.94
C LEU A 306 1.48 -1.06 -3.05
N ALA A 307 0.89 -1.80 -4.00
CA ALA A 307 0.07 -1.19 -5.05
C ALA A 307 -1.16 -0.45 -4.47
N SER A 308 -1.76 -0.99 -3.42
CA SER A 308 -2.90 -0.36 -2.75
C SER A 308 -2.49 0.88 -1.96
N MET A 309 -1.33 0.85 -1.28
CA MET A 309 -0.74 2.04 -0.63
C MET A 309 -0.43 3.16 -1.63
N LEU A 310 0.16 2.82 -2.79
CA LEU A 310 0.42 3.80 -3.85
C LEU A 310 -0.88 4.40 -4.38
N THR A 311 -1.89 3.57 -4.60
CA THR A 311 -3.20 4.01 -5.08
C THR A 311 -3.86 4.96 -4.09
N ASP A 312 -3.91 4.59 -2.80
CA ASP A 312 -4.47 5.46 -1.75
C ASP A 312 -3.71 6.79 -1.63
N ALA A 313 -2.37 6.76 -1.69
CA ALA A 313 -1.56 7.98 -1.64
C ALA A 313 -1.85 8.90 -2.84
N TRP A 314 -1.94 8.37 -4.06
CA TRP A 314 -2.26 9.16 -5.25
C TRP A 314 -3.69 9.69 -5.23
N LEU A 315 -4.65 8.89 -4.74
CA LEU A 315 -6.04 9.30 -4.58
C LEU A 315 -6.17 10.45 -3.57
N GLY A 316 -5.48 10.36 -2.44
CA GLY A 316 -5.48 11.44 -1.44
C GLY A 316 -4.93 12.76 -1.99
N VAL A 317 -3.84 12.71 -2.76
CA VAL A 317 -3.30 13.90 -3.46
C VAL A 317 -4.31 14.47 -4.43
N THR A 318 -4.98 13.60 -5.19
CA THR A 318 -5.94 14.02 -6.23
C THR A 318 -7.19 14.64 -5.61
N ALA A 319 -7.68 14.08 -4.51
CA ALA A 319 -8.79 14.65 -3.75
C ALA A 319 -8.45 16.05 -3.22
N TRP A 320 -7.34 16.18 -2.52
CA TRP A 320 -6.87 17.47 -2.01
C TRP A 320 -6.68 18.50 -3.14
N ALA A 321 -6.08 18.08 -4.26
CA ALA A 321 -5.86 18.97 -5.39
C ALA A 321 -7.17 19.45 -6.01
N ALA A 322 -8.18 18.58 -6.14
CA ALA A 322 -9.50 18.95 -6.64
C ALA A 322 -10.18 19.99 -5.73
N ASP A 323 -10.15 19.78 -4.42
CA ASP A 323 -10.69 20.73 -3.43
C ASP A 323 -9.98 22.08 -3.53
N THR A 324 -8.64 22.07 -3.63
CA THR A 324 -7.84 23.29 -3.71
C THR A 324 -8.09 24.05 -5.02
N ILE A 325 -8.24 23.34 -6.15
CA ILE A 325 -8.54 23.94 -7.47
C ILE A 325 -9.87 24.70 -7.43
N ALA A 326 -10.85 24.21 -6.67
CA ALA A 326 -12.14 24.89 -6.52
C ALA A 326 -12.02 26.24 -5.78
N GLU A 327 -11.01 26.39 -4.93
CA GLU A 327 -10.72 27.61 -4.16
C GLU A 327 -9.73 28.54 -4.87
N GLY A 328 -8.84 28.01 -5.71
CA GLY A 328 -7.84 28.79 -6.42
C GLY A 328 -6.76 27.95 -7.12
N PRO A 329 -5.76 28.59 -7.74
CA PRO A 329 -4.70 27.87 -8.44
C PRO A 329 -3.78 27.14 -7.46
N LEU A 330 -3.40 25.92 -7.82
CA LEU A 330 -2.37 25.16 -7.10
C LEU A 330 -1.00 25.86 -7.17
N ALA A 331 -0.25 25.81 -6.07
CA ALA A 331 1.17 26.19 -6.08
C ALA A 331 1.97 25.34 -7.10
N PRO A 332 3.03 25.86 -7.73
CA PRO A 332 3.73 25.15 -8.81
C PRO A 332 4.23 23.73 -8.45
N GLY A 333 4.75 23.54 -7.23
CA GLY A 333 5.19 22.21 -6.76
C GLY A 333 4.03 21.23 -6.58
N ALA A 334 2.95 21.71 -5.96
CA ALA A 334 1.70 20.95 -5.81
C ALA A 334 1.06 20.58 -7.15
N PHE A 335 1.07 21.51 -8.11
CA PHE A 335 0.58 21.28 -9.46
C PHE A 335 1.30 20.12 -10.15
N GLU A 336 2.65 20.10 -10.11
CA GLU A 336 3.42 19.02 -10.74
C GLU A 336 3.07 17.66 -10.12
N VAL A 337 2.93 17.57 -8.80
CA VAL A 337 2.60 16.29 -8.15
C VAL A 337 1.16 15.86 -8.43
N ALA A 338 0.20 16.78 -8.33
CA ALA A 338 -1.20 16.51 -8.66
C ALA A 338 -1.36 16.03 -10.11
N GLU A 339 -0.69 16.69 -11.06
CA GLU A 339 -0.66 16.30 -12.48
C GLU A 339 -0.13 14.86 -12.63
N ARG A 340 0.96 14.51 -11.94
CA ARG A 340 1.58 13.18 -12.03
C ARG A 340 0.70 12.11 -11.41
N CYS A 341 0.14 12.35 -10.23
CA CYS A 341 -0.77 11.42 -9.55
C CYS A 341 -2.02 11.18 -10.39
N ALA A 342 -2.64 12.24 -10.93
CA ALA A 342 -3.80 12.11 -11.82
C ALA A 342 -3.46 11.34 -13.10
N ALA A 343 -2.29 11.58 -13.70
CA ALA A 343 -1.84 10.83 -14.88
C ALA A 343 -1.60 9.34 -14.56
N LEU A 344 -0.98 9.01 -13.43
CA LEU A 344 -0.73 7.63 -13.00
C LEU A 344 -2.05 6.89 -12.68
N LEU A 345 -2.97 7.55 -11.98
CA LEU A 345 -4.32 7.02 -11.73
C LEU A 345 -5.08 6.80 -13.03
N GLY A 346 -5.04 7.74 -13.97
CA GLY A 346 -5.63 7.59 -15.30
C GLY A 346 -5.06 6.38 -16.03
N LEU A 347 -3.74 6.16 -16.00
CA LEU A 347 -3.11 4.98 -16.61
C LEU A 347 -3.51 3.65 -15.95
N VAL A 348 -3.93 3.65 -14.69
CA VAL A 348 -4.36 2.44 -13.97
C VAL A 348 -5.87 2.20 -14.16
N TYR A 349 -6.66 3.27 -14.12
CA TYR A 349 -8.11 3.26 -14.19
C TYR A 349 -8.61 3.02 -15.62
N GLU A 350 -8.08 3.76 -16.60
CA GLU A 350 -8.42 3.60 -18.00
C GLU A 350 -7.65 2.38 -18.50
N GLU A 351 -8.32 1.25 -18.74
CA GLU A 351 -7.73 0.00 -19.24
C GLU A 351 -7.06 0.21 -20.62
N ASN A 352 -5.92 0.88 -20.64
CA ASN A 352 -5.25 1.30 -21.86
C ASN A 352 -4.38 0.15 -22.35
N PRO A 353 -4.57 -0.36 -23.58
CA PRO A 353 -3.93 -1.58 -24.06
C PRO A 353 -2.41 -1.44 -24.25
N ARG A 354 -1.85 -0.22 -24.21
CA ARG A 354 -0.41 -0.01 -24.35
C ARG A 354 0.31 -0.33 -23.03
N PRO A 355 1.52 -0.94 -23.10
CA PRO A 355 2.36 -1.13 -21.92
C PRO A 355 2.74 0.23 -21.34
N ALA A 356 2.07 0.63 -20.25
CA ALA A 356 2.45 1.80 -19.49
C ALA A 356 3.49 1.43 -18.42
N PRO A 357 4.42 2.33 -18.09
CA PRO A 357 5.34 2.18 -16.97
C PRO A 357 4.58 2.40 -15.64
N VAL A 358 3.62 1.52 -15.35
CA VAL A 358 2.88 1.48 -14.09
C VAL A 358 2.57 0.03 -13.75
N TYR A 359 2.64 -0.33 -12.46
CA TYR A 359 2.14 -1.62 -12.02
C TYR A 359 0.61 -1.61 -12.13
N ARG A 360 0.05 -2.45 -13.00
CA ARG A 360 -1.39 -2.56 -13.21
C ARG A 360 -1.93 -3.84 -12.59
N THR A 361 -2.94 -3.70 -11.76
CA THR A 361 -3.79 -4.79 -11.31
C THR A 361 -5.24 -4.31 -11.26
N ARG A 362 -6.18 -5.20 -11.58
CA ARG A 362 -7.62 -4.90 -11.48
C ARG A 362 -8.03 -4.46 -10.07
N SER A 363 -7.27 -4.85 -9.05
CA SER A 363 -7.49 -4.36 -7.69
C SER A 363 -7.36 -2.84 -7.56
N MET A 364 -6.35 -2.24 -8.21
CA MET A 364 -6.12 -0.81 -8.14
C MET A 364 -7.21 -0.06 -8.90
N ALA A 365 -7.57 -0.52 -10.11
CA ALA A 365 -8.68 0.06 -10.87
C ALA A 365 -9.99 0.01 -10.05
N ALA A 366 -10.28 -1.14 -9.42
CA ALA A 366 -11.42 -1.27 -8.53
C ALA A 366 -11.32 -0.36 -7.30
N GLN A 367 -10.14 -0.22 -6.68
CA GLN A 367 -9.93 0.68 -5.54
C GLN A 367 -10.18 2.15 -5.90
N ILE A 368 -9.79 2.58 -7.11
CA ILE A 368 -10.09 3.92 -7.63
C ILE A 368 -11.60 4.12 -7.73
N VAL A 369 -12.33 3.16 -8.32
CA VAL A 369 -13.80 3.22 -8.41
C VAL A 369 -14.46 3.19 -7.03
N ASP A 370 -14.07 2.23 -6.18
CA ASP A 370 -14.63 1.99 -4.86
C ASP A 370 -14.38 3.18 -3.89
N SER A 371 -13.38 4.02 -4.18
CA SER A 371 -13.08 5.23 -3.38
C SER A 371 -14.06 6.38 -3.58
N GLY A 372 -14.84 6.37 -4.67
CA GLY A 372 -15.72 7.49 -5.03
C GLY A 372 -14.99 8.75 -5.54
N LEU A 373 -13.66 8.72 -5.69
CA LEU A 373 -12.83 9.87 -6.09
C LEU A 373 -12.60 9.98 -7.60
N VAL A 374 -13.35 9.25 -8.42
CA VAL A 374 -13.31 9.39 -9.88
C VAL A 374 -13.66 10.82 -10.33
N PRO A 375 -14.66 11.52 -9.75
CA PRO A 375 -14.93 12.93 -10.09
C PRO A 375 -13.72 13.84 -9.82
N ALA A 376 -13.12 13.76 -8.63
CA ALA A 376 -11.92 14.53 -8.28
C ALA A 376 -10.75 14.28 -9.27
N LEU A 377 -10.58 13.03 -9.71
CA LEU A 377 -9.61 12.70 -10.76
C LEU A 377 -9.92 13.41 -12.08
N GLN A 378 -11.19 13.53 -12.48
CA GLN A 378 -11.56 14.26 -13.69
C GLN A 378 -11.38 15.77 -13.53
N ASP A 379 -11.69 16.33 -12.36
CA ASP A 379 -11.52 17.76 -12.07
C ASP A 379 -10.04 18.17 -12.21
N VAL A 380 -9.13 17.43 -11.58
CA VAL A 380 -7.68 17.68 -11.69
C VAL A 380 -7.20 17.53 -13.15
N ARG A 381 -7.69 16.53 -13.89
CA ARG A 381 -7.33 16.36 -15.30
C ARG A 381 -7.84 17.49 -16.19
N GLY A 382 -9.06 17.95 -15.95
CA GLY A 382 -9.66 19.09 -16.64
C GLY A 382 -8.85 20.36 -16.42
N TYR A 383 -8.50 20.63 -15.16
CA TYR A 383 -7.63 21.76 -14.80
C TYR A 383 -6.26 21.70 -15.48
N VAL A 384 -5.59 20.54 -15.45
CA VAL A 384 -4.32 20.33 -16.15
C VAL A 384 -4.46 20.53 -17.66
N GLY A 385 -5.54 20.04 -18.26
CA GLY A 385 -5.84 20.22 -19.69
C GLY A 385 -5.96 21.68 -20.06
N ALA A 386 -6.78 22.44 -19.34
CA ALA A 386 -7.00 23.87 -19.56
C ALA A 386 -5.69 24.68 -19.46
N LEU A 387 -4.85 24.41 -18.45
CA LEU A 387 -3.57 25.10 -18.29
C LEU A 387 -2.57 24.80 -19.41
N ARG A 388 -2.61 23.59 -20.00
CA ARG A 388 -1.74 23.24 -21.12
C ARG A 388 -2.19 23.92 -22.41
N GLU A 389 -3.49 24.10 -22.62
CA GLU A 389 -4.04 24.85 -23.75
C GLU A 389 -3.70 26.34 -23.67
N LEU A 390 -3.66 26.89 -22.46
CA LEU A 390 -3.25 28.29 -22.21
C LEU A 390 -1.73 28.53 -22.38
N LYS A 391 -0.92 27.48 -22.50
CA LYS A 391 0.51 27.56 -22.89
C LYS A 391 0.69 27.10 -24.34
N PRO A 392 0.35 27.93 -25.36
CA PRO A 392 0.74 27.62 -26.73
C PRO A 392 2.28 27.57 -26.83
N ALA A 393 2.76 26.68 -27.69
CA ALA A 393 4.15 26.31 -27.89
C ALA A 393 5.10 27.49 -28.20
N SER A 394 5.56 28.20 -27.17
CA SER A 394 6.62 29.21 -27.26
C SER A 394 7.87 28.81 -26.48
N LEU A 395 8.34 27.57 -26.66
CA LEU A 395 9.70 27.17 -26.29
C LEU A 395 10.19 26.08 -27.25
N THR A 396 10.47 26.46 -28.49
CA THR A 396 11.46 25.77 -29.32
C THR A 396 12.84 26.19 -28.78
N PRO A 397 13.71 25.27 -28.33
CA PRO A 397 15.10 25.62 -28.10
C PRO A 397 15.78 25.74 -29.47
N GLY A 398 16.22 26.95 -29.82
CA GLY A 398 17.24 27.18 -30.83
C GLY A 398 18.64 26.92 -30.25
#